data_AF-A0A484YWY3-F1
#
_entry.id   AF-A0A484YWY3-F1
#
_cell.length_a   1.000
_cell.length_b   1.000
_cell.length_c   1.000
_cell.angle_alpha   90.00
_cell.angle_beta   90.00
_cell.angle_gamma   90.00
#
_symmetry.space_group_name_H-M   'P 1'
#
loop_
_entity.id
_entity.type
_entity.pdbx_description
1 polymer ?
#
loop_
_entity_poly.entity_id
_entity_poly.type
_entity_poly.pdbx_seq_one_letter_code
_entity_poly.pdbx_strand_id
1 'polypeptide(L)'
;MDKFTNPTIYRYEHVEVNGMMRTGLYFQDIQGRDWYETLRNWKGAISLDDDRIVIAYEADVSFMGMQEGRDVYEVDPADVPANVLGNYKFSDGAFVDIRPSATEIAEQKKNELMEEADKVIAPLQDAVELDMATADENELLLAWKKYRVLLNRVDITKTPDISWPDKPVKD
;
A
#
# COMPACT_ATOMS: atom_id res chain seq x y z
N MET A 1 -23.49 10.36 -1.68
CA MET A 1 -22.51 9.65 -2.52
C MET A 1 -23.24 8.58 -3.27
N ASP A 2 -23.40 8.78 -4.57
CA ASP A 2 -24.01 7.80 -5.46
C ASP A 2 -23.01 6.69 -5.82
N LYS A 3 -23.50 5.58 -6.37
CA LYS A 3 -22.70 4.43 -6.79
C LYS A 3 -23.36 3.72 -7.97
N PHE A 4 -22.57 3.20 -8.91
CA PHE A 4 -23.02 2.45 -10.08
C PHE A 4 -22.54 1.00 -9.92
N THR A 5 -23.46 0.11 -9.55
CA THR A 5 -23.10 -1.21 -9.02
C THR A 5 -23.43 -2.34 -9.97
N ASN A 6 -22.50 -3.30 -10.08
CA ASN A 6 -22.54 -4.52 -10.88
C ASN A 6 -23.08 -4.26 -12.30
N PRO A 7 -22.39 -3.40 -13.07
CA PRO A 7 -22.84 -2.99 -14.39
C PRO A 7 -22.80 -4.14 -15.40
N THR A 8 -23.70 -4.13 -16.38
CA THR A 8 -23.72 -5.06 -17.52
C THR A 8 -23.88 -4.30 -18.82
N ILE A 9 -23.32 -4.81 -19.91
CA ILE A 9 -23.54 -4.24 -21.25
C ILE A 9 -24.98 -4.58 -21.68
N TYR A 10 -25.80 -3.57 -21.94
CA TYR A 10 -27.19 -3.77 -22.37
C TYR A 10 -27.45 -3.33 -23.82
N ARG A 11 -26.54 -2.52 -24.38
CA ARG A 11 -26.58 -2.09 -25.78
C ARG A 11 -25.16 -1.91 -26.29
N TYR A 12 -24.96 -2.13 -27.58
CA TYR A 12 -23.75 -1.73 -28.29
C TYR A 12 -24.12 -1.19 -29.67
N GLU A 13 -23.27 -0.32 -30.20
CA GLU A 13 -23.46 0.31 -31.51
C GLU A 13 -22.12 0.35 -32.24
N HIS A 14 -22.15 0.21 -33.57
CA HIS A 14 -20.97 0.36 -34.40
C HIS A 14 -21.00 1.71 -35.10
N VAL A 15 -19.93 2.50 -34.95
CA VAL A 15 -19.81 3.85 -35.50
C VAL A 15 -18.49 3.98 -36.23
N GLU A 16 -18.52 4.51 -37.44
CA GLU A 16 -17.30 4.86 -38.18
C GLU A 16 -16.78 6.22 -37.71
N VAL A 17 -15.54 6.25 -37.21
CA VAL A 17 -14.87 7.48 -36.77
C VAL A 17 -13.51 7.56 -37.45
N ASN A 18 -13.31 8.57 -38.31
CA ASN A 18 -12.09 8.77 -39.08
C ASN A 18 -11.68 7.54 -39.93
N GLY A 19 -12.64 6.88 -40.57
CA GLY A 19 -12.39 5.68 -41.40
C GLY A 19 -12.14 4.39 -40.62
N MET A 20 -12.27 4.42 -39.28
CA MET A 20 -12.13 3.24 -38.42
C MET A 20 -13.46 2.92 -37.75
N MET A 21 -13.92 1.67 -37.89
CA MET A 21 -15.08 1.17 -37.16
C MET A 21 -14.74 1.06 -35.67
N ARG A 22 -15.54 1.73 -34.83
CA ARG A 22 -15.48 1.66 -33.37
C ARG A 22 -16.78 1.08 -32.84
N THR A 23 -16.69 0.36 -31.72
CA THR A 23 -17.86 -0.16 -31.01
C THR A 23 -18.09 0.69 -29.76
N GLY A 24 -19.22 1.37 -29.69
CA GLY A 24 -19.74 1.98 -28.46
C GLY A 24 -20.43 0.92 -27.62
N LEU A 25 -20.09 0.84 -26.33
CA LEU A 25 -20.70 -0.07 -25.37
C LEU A 25 -21.49 0.75 -24.37
N TYR A 26 -22.72 0.35 -24.08
CA TYR A 26 -23.60 1.01 -23.11
C TYR A 26 -23.84 0.10 -21.92
N PHE A 27 -23.65 0.64 -20.72
CA PHE A 27 -23.68 -0.09 -19.47
C PHE A 27 -24.89 0.35 -18.65
N GLN A 28 -25.58 -0.63 -18.04
CA GLN A 28 -26.61 -0.38 -17.05
C GLN A 28 -26.23 -1.03 -15.71
N ASP A 29 -26.54 -0.38 -14.59
CA ASP A 29 -26.37 -0.98 -13.26
C ASP A 29 -27.52 -1.93 -12.90
N ILE A 30 -27.45 -2.54 -11.72
CA ILE A 30 -28.52 -3.44 -11.19
C ILE A 30 -29.88 -2.76 -11.01
N GLN A 31 -29.93 -1.42 -11.03
CA GLN A 31 -31.17 -0.64 -10.95
C GLN A 31 -31.67 -0.24 -12.35
N GLY A 32 -30.96 -0.63 -13.42
CA GLY A 32 -31.29 -0.29 -14.80
C GLY A 32 -30.93 1.14 -15.21
N ARG A 33 -30.09 1.84 -14.43
CA ARG A 33 -29.63 3.19 -14.80
C ARG A 33 -28.52 3.09 -15.84
N ASP A 34 -28.56 3.93 -16.86
CA ASP A 34 -27.48 4.02 -17.85
C ASP A 34 -26.28 4.81 -17.30
N TRP A 35 -25.07 4.32 -17.56
CA TRP A 35 -23.83 4.93 -17.11
C TRP A 35 -23.64 6.36 -17.64
N TYR A 36 -23.87 6.58 -18.92
CA TYR A 36 -23.62 7.86 -19.61
C TYR A 36 -24.65 8.94 -19.28
N GLU A 37 -25.82 8.56 -18.76
CA GLU A 37 -26.77 9.47 -18.13
C GLU A 37 -26.43 9.73 -16.65
N THR A 38 -26.04 8.68 -15.91
CA THR A 38 -25.72 8.77 -14.47
C THR A 38 -24.51 9.66 -14.21
N LEU A 39 -23.42 9.45 -14.97
CA LEU A 39 -22.14 10.13 -14.75
C LEU A 39 -22.21 11.65 -14.92
N ARG A 40 -23.20 12.20 -15.62
CA ARG A 40 -23.31 13.64 -15.90
C ARG A 40 -23.40 14.51 -14.66
N ASN A 41 -23.80 13.93 -13.53
CA ASN A 41 -23.93 14.63 -12.26
C ASN A 41 -22.76 14.38 -11.30
N TRP A 42 -21.83 13.48 -11.66
CA TRP A 42 -20.70 13.11 -10.81
C TRP A 42 -19.51 14.02 -11.09
N LYS A 43 -18.82 14.44 -10.03
CA LYS A 43 -17.59 15.25 -10.16
C LYS A 43 -16.37 14.38 -10.44
N GLY A 44 -16.24 13.28 -9.70
CA GLY A 44 -15.19 12.30 -9.87
C GLY A 44 -15.70 10.91 -9.55
N ALA A 45 -14.91 9.90 -9.91
CA ALA A 45 -15.27 8.52 -9.72
C ALA A 45 -14.08 7.65 -9.36
N ILE A 46 -14.31 6.63 -8.55
CA ILE A 46 -13.35 5.57 -8.26
C ILE A 46 -13.95 4.19 -8.52
N SER A 47 -13.08 3.22 -8.77
CA SER A 47 -13.44 1.80 -8.76
C SER A 47 -12.51 1.03 -7.84
N LEU A 48 -13.02 -0.07 -7.28
CA LEU A 48 -12.36 -0.85 -6.24
C LEU A 48 -12.13 -2.30 -6.68
N ASP A 49 -11.14 -2.97 -6.09
CA ASP A 49 -11.02 -4.42 -6.15
C ASP A 49 -11.87 -5.13 -5.08
N ASP A 50 -11.76 -6.45 -5.01
CA ASP A 50 -12.48 -7.28 -4.04
C ASP A 50 -12.10 -6.96 -2.58
N ASP A 51 -10.88 -6.44 -2.34
CA ASP A 51 -10.38 -6.01 -1.03
C ASP A 51 -10.73 -4.55 -0.71
N ARG A 52 -11.49 -3.91 -1.60
CA ARG A 52 -11.91 -2.50 -1.58
C ARG A 52 -10.79 -1.49 -1.77
N ILE A 53 -9.65 -1.92 -2.32
CA ILE A 53 -8.53 -1.05 -2.66
C ILE A 53 -8.90 -0.28 -3.92
N VAL A 54 -8.58 1.01 -3.95
CA VAL A 54 -8.83 1.87 -5.11
C VAL A 54 -7.90 1.46 -6.26
N ILE A 55 -8.50 1.05 -7.37
CA ILE A 55 -7.78 0.57 -8.57
C ILE A 55 -8.00 1.44 -9.81
N ALA A 56 -8.97 2.34 -9.77
CA ALA A 56 -9.15 3.39 -10.75
C ALA A 56 -9.66 4.66 -10.07
N TYR A 57 -9.27 5.82 -10.59
CA TYR A 57 -9.73 7.12 -10.16
C TYR A 57 -9.71 8.07 -11.35
N GLU A 58 -10.82 8.77 -11.58
CA GLU A 58 -10.89 9.86 -12.54
C GLU A 58 -11.50 11.09 -11.89
N ALA A 59 -10.79 12.22 -11.99
CA ALA A 59 -11.27 13.53 -11.55
C ALA A 59 -12.25 14.15 -12.54
N ASP A 60 -12.25 13.67 -13.80
CA ASP A 60 -13.28 13.91 -14.79
C ASP A 60 -13.86 12.55 -15.18
N VAL A 61 -15.06 12.26 -14.67
CA VAL A 61 -15.72 10.96 -14.81
C VAL A 61 -15.98 10.55 -16.26
N SER A 62 -15.91 11.48 -17.23
CA SER A 62 -16.03 11.14 -18.65
C SER A 62 -14.88 10.26 -19.16
N PHE A 63 -13.74 10.25 -18.47
CA PHE A 63 -12.61 9.35 -18.76
C PHE A 63 -12.73 7.98 -18.08
N MET A 64 -13.71 7.78 -17.19
CA MET A 64 -13.85 6.51 -16.47
C MET A 64 -14.31 5.40 -17.41
N GLY A 65 -13.43 4.41 -17.57
CA GLY A 65 -13.72 3.19 -18.31
C GLY A 65 -14.63 2.25 -17.53
N MET A 66 -15.61 1.66 -18.23
CA MET A 66 -16.53 0.69 -17.65
C MET A 66 -16.15 -0.74 -18.00
N GLN A 67 -16.38 -1.65 -17.05
CA GLN A 67 -16.24 -3.09 -17.21
C GLN A 67 -17.44 -3.77 -16.54
N GLU A 68 -17.96 -4.85 -17.13
CA GLU A 68 -19.04 -5.61 -16.50
C GLU A 68 -18.65 -6.12 -15.10
N GLY A 69 -19.60 -6.06 -14.17
CA GLY A 69 -19.43 -6.48 -12.78
C GLY A 69 -18.60 -5.55 -11.90
N ARG A 70 -17.97 -4.51 -12.47
CA ARG A 70 -17.10 -3.60 -11.73
C ARG A 70 -17.86 -2.39 -11.20
N ASP A 71 -17.99 -2.30 -9.89
CA ASP A 71 -18.62 -1.17 -9.21
C ASP A 71 -17.81 0.13 -9.40
N VAL A 72 -18.53 1.24 -9.54
CA VAL A 72 -17.97 2.59 -9.56
C VAL A 72 -18.67 3.45 -8.51
N TYR A 73 -17.91 4.27 -7.80
CA TYR A 73 -18.41 5.11 -6.71
C TYR A 73 -18.15 6.58 -7.03
N GLU A 74 -19.15 7.42 -6.81
CA GLU A 74 -18.99 8.87 -6.90
C GLU A 74 -18.05 9.35 -5.80
N VAL A 75 -17.16 10.28 -6.11
CA VAL A 75 -16.34 10.99 -5.12
C VAL A 75 -16.25 12.47 -5.48
N ASP A 76 -15.99 13.32 -4.48
CA ASP A 76 -15.54 14.68 -4.75
C ASP A 76 -14.01 14.64 -4.97
N PRO A 77 -13.48 15.07 -6.13
CA PRO A 77 -12.04 15.10 -6.38
C PRO A 77 -11.23 15.86 -5.32
N ALA A 78 -11.84 16.80 -4.60
CA ALA A 78 -11.20 17.53 -3.50
C ALA A 78 -10.93 16.66 -2.27
N ASP A 79 -11.70 15.58 -2.08
CA ASP A 79 -11.59 14.66 -0.94
C ASP A 79 -10.69 13.46 -1.27
N VAL A 80 -10.26 13.31 -2.53
CA VAL A 80 -9.43 12.18 -2.98
C VAL A 80 -7.97 12.43 -2.58
N PRO A 81 -7.34 11.53 -1.79
CA PRO A 81 -5.95 11.68 -1.39
C PRO A 81 -4.99 11.62 -2.58
N ALA A 82 -3.84 12.28 -2.44
CA ALA A 82 -2.74 12.13 -3.40
C ALA A 82 -2.27 10.67 -3.45
N ASN A 83 -1.94 10.19 -4.66
CA ASN A 83 -1.52 8.81 -4.93
C ASN A 83 -2.55 7.77 -4.45
N VAL A 84 -3.85 8.03 -4.67
CA VAL A 84 -4.94 7.16 -4.17
C VAL A 84 -4.84 5.71 -4.66
N LEU A 85 -4.40 5.50 -5.90
CA LEU A 85 -4.37 4.19 -6.54
C LEU A 85 -3.44 3.22 -5.80
N GLY A 86 -3.99 2.07 -5.39
CA GLY A 86 -3.26 1.01 -4.67
C GLY A 86 -2.87 1.32 -3.23
N ASN A 87 -3.00 2.57 -2.78
CA ASN A 87 -2.57 3.01 -1.44
C ASN A 87 -3.73 3.24 -0.47
N TYR A 88 -4.97 3.20 -0.95
CA TYR A 88 -6.14 3.46 -0.12
C TYR A 88 -7.20 2.40 -0.35
N LYS A 89 -7.82 1.98 0.75
CA LYS A 89 -9.15 1.35 0.72
C LYS A 89 -10.22 2.40 0.77
N PHE A 90 -11.35 2.12 0.14
CA PHE A 90 -12.53 2.97 0.23
C PHE A 90 -13.71 2.21 0.81
N SER A 91 -14.33 2.75 1.86
CA SER A 91 -15.54 2.18 2.46
C SER A 91 -16.34 3.27 3.15
N ASP A 92 -17.66 3.21 3.01
CA ASP A 92 -18.60 4.13 3.67
C ASP A 92 -18.28 5.63 3.47
N GLY A 93 -17.76 5.97 2.29
CA GLY A 93 -17.41 7.36 1.95
C GLY A 93 -16.05 7.82 2.47
N ALA A 94 -15.26 6.94 3.08
CA ALA A 94 -13.96 7.27 3.65
C ALA A 94 -12.82 6.53 2.93
N PHE A 95 -11.72 7.25 2.71
CA PHE A 95 -10.44 6.69 2.30
C PHE A 95 -9.63 6.27 3.53
N VAL A 96 -9.14 5.04 3.53
CA VAL A 96 -8.27 4.48 4.57
C VAL A 96 -6.92 4.19 3.94
N ASP A 97 -5.89 4.90 4.37
CA ASP A 97 -4.51 4.67 3.93
C ASP A 97 -4.05 3.28 4.40
N ILE A 98 -3.58 2.45 3.48
CA ILE A 98 -3.09 1.10 3.79
C ILE A 98 -1.56 1.01 3.77
N ARG A 99 -0.88 2.12 3.53
CA ARG A 99 0.59 2.15 3.61
C ARG A 99 1.02 2.03 5.07
N PRO A 100 2.15 1.36 5.34
CA PRO A 100 2.67 1.31 6.69
C PRO A 100 2.99 2.72 7.19
N SER A 101 2.60 3.00 8.43
CA SER A 101 2.98 4.21 9.14
C SER A 101 4.49 4.29 9.31
N ALA A 102 5.01 5.50 9.55
CA ALA A 102 6.43 5.68 9.82
C ALA A 102 6.90 4.82 11.02
N THR A 103 6.05 4.66 12.03
CA THR A 103 6.32 3.83 13.21
C THR A 103 6.37 2.34 12.86
N GLU A 104 5.49 1.84 11.99
CA GLU A 104 5.56 0.45 11.50
C GLU A 104 6.82 0.21 10.67
N ILE A 105 7.21 1.15 9.80
CA ILE A 105 8.47 1.08 9.05
C ILE A 105 9.67 1.07 10.01
N ALA A 106 9.66 1.89 11.05
CA ALA A 106 10.72 1.92 12.05
C ALA A 106 10.80 0.63 12.86
N GLU A 107 9.66 0.04 13.24
CA GLU A 107 9.61 -1.26 13.92
C GLU A 107 10.14 -2.38 13.03
N GLN A 108 9.77 -2.40 11.75
CA GLN A 108 10.32 -3.35 10.78
C GLN A 108 11.85 -3.24 10.71
N LYS A 109 12.39 -2.02 10.59
CA LYS A 109 13.84 -1.79 10.59
C LYS A 109 14.50 -2.25 11.89
N LYS A 110 13.86 -2.00 13.05
CA LYS A 110 14.37 -2.47 14.35
C LYS A 110 14.48 -4.00 14.37
N ASN A 111 13.45 -4.70 13.90
CA ASN A 111 13.44 -6.15 13.82
C ASN A 111 14.52 -6.69 12.87
N GLU A 112 14.68 -6.08 11.69
CA GLU A 112 15.76 -6.44 10.75
C GLU A 112 17.15 -6.30 11.38
N LEU A 113 17.40 -5.20 12.11
CA LEU A 113 18.69 -4.97 12.79
C LEU A 113 18.91 -5.92 13.98
N MET A 114 17.84 -6.30 14.67
CA MET A 114 17.89 -7.31 15.74
C MET A 114 18.21 -8.70 15.18
N GLU A 115 17.56 -9.10 14.10
CA GLU A 115 17.85 -10.37 13.41
C GLU A 115 19.28 -10.44 12.88
N GLU A 116 19.79 -9.33 12.34
CA GLU A 116 21.19 -9.23 11.91
C GLU A 116 22.14 -9.43 13.10
N ALA A 117 21.89 -8.75 14.22
CA ALA A 117 22.69 -8.93 15.44
C ALA A 117 22.65 -10.38 15.95
N ASP A 118 21.48 -11.02 15.95
CA ASP A 118 21.32 -12.41 16.38
C ASP A 118 22.10 -13.38 15.48
N LYS A 119 22.12 -13.16 14.16
CA LYS A 119 22.91 -13.95 13.20
C LYS A 119 24.42 -13.86 13.45
N VAL A 120 24.92 -12.72 13.92
CA VAL A 120 26.34 -12.55 14.28
C VAL A 120 26.65 -13.11 15.67
N ILE A 121 25.74 -12.90 16.63
CA ILE A 121 25.91 -13.37 18.01
C ILE A 121 25.94 -14.88 18.10
N ALA A 122 25.11 -15.60 17.32
CA ALA A 122 24.99 -17.05 17.40
C ALA A 122 26.34 -17.80 17.30
N PRO A 123 27.14 -17.67 16.22
CA PRO A 123 28.42 -18.38 16.12
C PRO A 123 29.46 -17.92 17.15
N LEU A 124 29.47 -16.63 17.51
CA LEU A 124 30.35 -16.11 18.55
C LEU A 124 30.03 -16.71 19.93
N GLN A 125 28.74 -16.90 20.19
CA GLN A 125 28.27 -17.51 21.41
C GLN A 125 28.56 -19.02 21.43
N ASP A 126 28.37 -19.72 20.30
CA ASP A 126 28.79 -21.12 20.17
C ASP A 126 30.30 -21.28 20.44
N ALA A 127 31.14 -20.39 19.92
CA ALA A 127 32.58 -20.41 20.17
C ALA A 127 32.91 -20.23 21.66
N VAL A 128 32.17 -19.37 22.38
CA VAL A 128 32.33 -19.21 23.84
C VAL A 128 31.86 -20.45 24.58
N GLU A 129 30.71 -21.00 24.21
CA GLU A 129 30.12 -22.18 24.86
C GLU A 129 30.96 -23.45 24.66
N LEU A 130 31.71 -23.53 23.56
CA LEU A 130 32.63 -24.63 23.25
C LEU A 130 34.06 -24.39 23.75
N ASP A 131 34.33 -23.30 24.49
CA ASP A 131 35.67 -22.87 24.92
C ASP A 131 36.67 -22.70 23.74
N MET A 132 36.15 -22.33 22.56
CA MET A 132 36.91 -22.11 21.32
C MET A 132 37.10 -20.63 20.97
N ALA A 133 36.44 -19.72 21.68
CA ALA A 133 36.48 -18.29 21.39
C ALA A 133 37.86 -17.67 21.62
N THR A 134 38.33 -16.89 20.65
CA THR A 134 39.48 -16.00 20.77
C THR A 134 39.16 -14.77 21.64
N ALA A 135 40.19 -14.03 22.06
CA ALA A 135 39.99 -12.77 22.78
C ALA A 135 39.15 -11.77 21.96
N ASP A 136 39.45 -11.63 20.67
CA ASP A 136 38.73 -10.74 19.76
C ASP A 136 37.25 -11.15 19.60
N GLU A 137 36.96 -12.45 19.53
CA GLU A 137 35.58 -12.95 19.45
C GLU A 137 34.79 -12.68 20.73
N ASN A 138 35.43 -12.74 21.90
CA ASN A 138 34.80 -12.37 23.17
C ASN A 138 34.47 -10.88 23.24
N GLU A 139 35.39 -10.01 22.80
CA GLU A 139 35.16 -8.57 22.74
C GLU A 139 34.05 -8.22 21.73
N LEU A 140 34.09 -8.84 20.55
CA LEU A 140 33.09 -8.66 19.51
C LEU A 140 31.70 -9.15 19.98
N LEU A 141 31.62 -10.30 20.64
CA LEU A 141 30.38 -10.82 21.23
C LEU A 141 29.77 -9.84 22.23
N LEU A 142 30.60 -9.26 23.11
CA LEU A 142 30.16 -8.26 24.07
C LEU A 142 29.65 -6.99 23.37
N ALA A 143 30.34 -6.53 22.32
CA ALA A 143 29.93 -5.36 21.53
C ALA A 143 28.58 -5.59 20.84
N TRP A 144 28.38 -6.75 20.21
CA TRP A 144 27.09 -7.11 19.59
C TRP A 144 25.96 -7.28 20.60
N LYS A 145 26.22 -7.89 21.76
CA LYS A 145 25.22 -7.98 22.85
C LYS A 145 24.82 -6.59 23.34
N LYS A 146 25.77 -5.65 23.50
CA LYS A 146 25.48 -4.25 23.85
C LYS A 146 24.65 -3.57 22.76
N TYR A 147 25.04 -3.71 21.49
CA TYR A 147 24.32 -3.18 20.35
C TYR A 147 22.86 -3.67 20.30
N ARG A 148 22.62 -4.98 20.45
CA ARG A 148 21.29 -5.57 20.49
C ARG A 148 20.43 -5.00 21.62
N VAL A 149 21.02 -4.77 22.80
CA VAL A 149 20.32 -4.12 23.93
C VAL A 149 19.98 -2.66 23.62
N LEU A 150 20.90 -1.92 22.97
CA LEU A 150 20.64 -0.54 22.55
C LEU A 150 19.53 -0.47 21.50
N LEU A 151 19.56 -1.34 20.49
CA LEU A 151 18.50 -1.47 19.49
C LEU A 151 17.15 -1.70 20.15
N ASN A 152 17.06 -2.65 21.08
CA ASN A 152 15.81 -2.95 21.78
C ASN A 152 15.23 -1.73 22.53
N ARG A 153 16.10 -0.82 22.98
CA ARG A 153 15.72 0.42 23.69
C ARG A 153 15.44 1.61 22.77
N VAL A 154 15.63 1.47 21.46
CA VAL A 154 15.28 2.52 20.50
C VAL A 154 13.78 2.81 20.59
N ASP A 155 13.46 4.07 20.82
CA ASP A 155 12.11 4.61 20.86
C ASP A 155 11.65 4.95 19.44
N ILE A 156 10.92 4.02 18.83
CA ILE A 156 10.41 4.13 17.46
C ILE A 156 9.25 5.12 17.33
N THR A 157 8.75 5.70 18.42
CA THR A 157 7.71 6.73 18.35
C THR A 157 8.26 8.09 17.92
N LYS A 158 9.60 8.25 17.90
CA LYS A 158 10.30 9.48 17.49
C LYS A 158 10.44 9.65 15.97
N THR A 159 9.72 8.87 15.16
CA THR A 159 9.76 8.98 13.70
C THR A 159 9.42 10.40 13.22
N PRO A 160 10.13 10.94 12.22
CA PRO A 160 11.19 10.28 11.43
C PRO A 160 12.61 10.36 12.05
N ASP A 161 12.79 11.09 13.15
CA ASP A 161 14.08 11.45 13.75
C ASP A 161 14.61 10.38 14.72
N ILE A 162 14.76 9.15 14.23
CA ILE A 162 15.31 8.04 15.03
C ILE A 162 16.84 7.98 14.88
N SER A 163 17.55 8.07 16.01
CA SER A 163 18.98 7.75 16.09
C SER A 163 19.16 6.25 16.32
N TRP A 164 19.62 5.55 15.29
CA TRP A 164 19.97 4.14 15.37
C TRP A 164 21.39 3.99 15.95
N PRO A 165 21.64 3.02 16.85
CA PRO A 165 22.99 2.75 17.32
C PRO A 165 23.89 2.31 16.15
N ASP A 166 25.17 2.63 16.23
CA ASP A 166 26.15 2.17 15.25
C ASP A 166 26.43 0.68 15.41
N LYS A 167 26.56 -0.02 14.29
CA LYS A 167 26.90 -1.44 14.28
C LYS A 167 28.33 -1.64 14.78
N PRO A 168 28.60 -2.68 15.60
CA PRO A 168 29.97 -3.04 15.94
C PRO A 168 30.75 -3.40 14.69
N VAL A 169 31.92 -2.80 14.52
CA VAL A 169 32.90 -3.19 13.51
C VAL A 169 33.96 -4.07 14.17
N LYS A 170 34.38 -5.11 13.47
CA LYS A 170 35.60 -5.84 13.79
C LYS A 170 36.73 -5.12 13.07
N ASP A 171 37.71 -4.62 13.82
CA ASP A 171 38.97 -4.12 13.25
C ASP A 171 39.80 -5.26 12.66
#